data_AF-A0A7S2QZ21-F1
#
_entry.id   AF-A0A7S2QZ21-F1
#
_cell.length_a   1.000
_cell.length_b   1.000
_cell.length_c   1.000
_cell.angle_alpha   90.00
_cell.angle_beta   90.00
_cell.angle_gamma   90.00
#
_symmetry.space_group_name_H-M   'P 1'
#
loop_
_entity.id
_entity.type
_entity.pdbx_description
1 polymer ?
#
loop_
_entity_poly.entity_id
_entity_poly.type
_entity_poly.pdbx_seq_one_letter_code
_entity_poly.pdbx_strand_id
1 'polypeptide(L)'
;DVVETDRDITFTADVPGIDASSLHVDVVSPSNILTIRGEREKVRGESSDEKVLTRTIQRHSGRFVNKYILPREANIDSVTATIKNGVLVVRVAKSEKEKT
;
A
#
# COMPACT_ATOMS: atom_id res chain seq x y z
N ASP A 1 -8.43 2.96 -0.82
CA ASP A 1 -9.04 4.28 -0.55
C ASP A 1 -8.01 5.34 -0.25
N VAL A 2 -8.31 6.59 -0.61
CA VAL A 2 -7.51 7.77 -0.26
C VAL A 2 -8.46 8.80 0.33
N VAL A 3 -8.16 9.25 1.54
CA VAL A 3 -8.95 10.26 2.25
C VAL A 3 -8.02 11.38 2.67
N GLU A 4 -8.41 12.61 2.37
CA GLU A 4 -7.64 13.81 2.66
C GLU A 4 -8.43 14.74 3.58
N THR A 5 -7.73 15.29 4.56
CA THR A 5 -8.24 16.31 5.48
C THR A 5 -7.32 17.53 5.46
N ASP A 6 -7.66 18.57 6.21
CA ASP A 6 -6.79 19.73 6.41
C ASP A 6 -5.48 19.37 7.14
N ARG A 7 -5.42 18.23 7.82
CA ARG A 7 -4.29 17.84 8.66
C ARG A 7 -3.41 16.74 8.06
N ASP A 8 -3.98 15.86 7.26
CA ASP A 8 -3.28 14.69 6.76
C ASP A 8 -4.01 14.03 5.58
N ILE A 9 -3.28 13.14 4.91
CA ILE A 9 -3.75 12.24 3.86
C ILE A 9 -3.56 10.81 4.34
N THR A 10 -4.61 10.02 4.26
CA THR A 10 -4.63 8.62 4.66
C THR A 10 -4.95 7.72 3.47
N PHE A 11 -4.06 6.77 3.21
CA PHE A 11 -4.17 5.75 2.16
C PHE A 11 -4.48 4.41 2.80
N THR A 12 -5.56 3.77 2.38
CA THR A 12 -5.99 2.45 2.88
C THR A 12 -5.97 1.44 1.74
N ALA A 13 -5.37 0.27 1.96
CA ALA A 13 -5.33 -0.81 1.00
C ALA A 13 -5.57 -2.17 1.64
N ASP A 14 -6.41 -2.98 1.00
CA ASP A 14 -6.64 -4.36 1.41
C ASP A 14 -5.47 -5.25 0.97
N VAL A 15 -4.73 -5.73 1.96
CA VAL A 15 -3.57 -6.63 1.83
C VAL A 15 -3.74 -7.93 2.63
N PRO A 16 -4.91 -8.60 2.59
CA PRO A 16 -5.11 -9.82 3.36
C PRO A 16 -4.13 -10.92 2.94
N GLY A 17 -3.56 -11.60 3.93
CA GLY A 17 -2.64 -12.71 3.75
C GLY A 17 -1.25 -12.33 3.23
N ILE A 18 -0.90 -11.03 3.24
CA ILE A 18 0.44 -10.55 2.88
C ILE A 18 1.23 -10.34 4.17
N ASP A 19 2.46 -10.86 4.21
CA ASP A 19 3.38 -10.62 5.31
C ASP A 19 3.84 -9.16 5.31
N ALA A 20 3.93 -8.54 6.49
CA ALA A 20 4.31 -7.13 6.58
C ALA A 20 5.72 -6.86 6.02
N SER A 21 6.63 -7.83 6.07
CA SER A 21 7.99 -7.69 5.55
C SER A 21 8.06 -7.69 4.02
N SER A 22 7.02 -8.16 3.32
CA SER A 22 6.95 -8.13 1.85
C SER A 22 6.24 -6.88 1.31
N LEU A 23 5.83 -5.97 2.21
CA LEU A 23 5.24 -4.68 1.86
C LEU A 23 6.27 -3.57 1.99
N HIS A 24 6.36 -2.73 0.97
CA HIS A 24 7.23 -1.56 0.97
C HIS A 24 6.42 -0.30 0.72
N VAL A 25 6.69 0.72 1.53
CA VAL A 25 6.12 2.05 1.44
C VAL A 25 7.28 3.02 1.30
N ASP A 26 7.39 3.62 0.13
CA ASP A 26 8.50 4.50 -0.24
C ASP A 26 7.96 5.86 -0.68
N VAL A 27 8.64 6.95 -0.33
CA VAL A 27 8.37 8.29 -0.89
C VAL A 27 9.61 8.79 -1.61
N VAL A 28 9.45 9.17 -2.87
CA VAL A 28 10.55 9.70 -3.68
C VAL A 28 10.48 11.23 -3.71
N SER A 29 11.53 11.88 -3.20
CA SER A 29 11.77 13.33 -3.36
C SER A 29 12.72 13.58 -4.54
N PRO A 30 12.53 14.63 -5.36
CA PRO A 30 11.58 15.73 -5.21
C PRO A 30 10.22 15.51 -5.91
N SER A 31 9.98 14.34 -6.49
CA SER A 31 8.76 14.07 -7.26
C SER A 31 7.50 13.94 -6.38
N ASN A 32 7.65 13.86 -5.05
CA ASN A 32 6.58 13.71 -4.07
C ASN A 32 5.65 12.54 -4.39
N ILE A 33 6.20 11.42 -4.85
CA ILE A 33 5.43 10.22 -5.18
C ILE A 33 5.51 9.23 -4.03
N LEU A 34 4.38 8.97 -3.39
CA LEU A 34 4.18 7.83 -2.50
C LEU A 34 3.98 6.57 -3.33
N THR A 35 4.80 5.56 -3.10
CA THR A 35 4.70 4.24 -3.72
C THR A 35 4.44 3.19 -2.64
N ILE A 36 3.34 2.45 -2.79
CA ILE A 36 3.01 1.28 -1.99
C ILE A 36 3.14 0.07 -2.90
N ARG A 37 4.03 -0.87 -2.56
CA ARG A 37 4.27 -2.07 -3.35
C ARG A 37 4.31 -3.31 -2.48
N GLY A 38 3.91 -4.43 -3.06
CA GLY A 38 4.00 -5.73 -2.43
C GLY A 38 3.71 -6.85 -3.40
N GLU A 39 3.76 -8.07 -2.88
CA GLU A 39 3.46 -9.27 -3.65
C GLU A 39 2.56 -10.18 -2.82
N ARG A 40 1.46 -10.63 -3.43
CA ARG A 40 0.63 -11.68 -2.86
C ARG A 40 1.00 -13.01 -3.49
N GLU A 41 1.41 -13.95 -2.66
CA GLU A 41 1.78 -15.28 -3.11
C GLU A 41 0.62 -15.98 -3.83
N LYS A 42 0.98 -16.78 -4.83
CA LYS A 42 0.04 -17.64 -5.53
C LYS A 42 -0.50 -18.70 -4.58
N VAL A 43 -1.77 -19.06 -4.74
CA VAL A 43 -2.34 -20.20 -4.01
C VAL A 43 -1.67 -21.47 -4.52
N ARG A 44 -1.37 -22.44 -3.64
CA ARG A 44 -0.65 -23.69 -3.98
C ARG A 44 -1.15 -24.44 -5.23
N GLY A 45 -2.40 -24.26 -5.63
CA GLY A 45 -2.98 -24.87 -6.82
C GLY A 45 -2.94 -24.03 -8.11
N GLU A 46 -2.27 -22.87 -8.10
CA GLU A 46 -1.81 -22.15 -9.32
C GLU A 46 -0.42 -22.64 -9.79
N SER A 47 0.22 -23.52 -9.02
CA SER A 47 1.48 -24.17 -9.34
C SER A 47 1.21 -25.45 -10.13
N SER A 48 2.14 -25.85 -11.00
CA SER A 48 2.07 -27.06 -11.84
C SER A 48 2.17 -28.39 -11.06
N ASP A 49 1.67 -28.42 -9.82
CA ASP A 49 1.75 -29.59 -8.95
C ASP A 49 0.54 -30.49 -9.22
N GLU A 50 0.79 -31.60 -9.92
CA GLU A 50 -0.23 -32.48 -10.54
C GLU A 50 -1.20 -33.12 -9.53
N LYS A 51 -0.99 -32.93 -8.22
CA LYS A 51 -1.79 -33.49 -7.13
C LYS A 51 -2.79 -32.53 -6.50
N VAL A 52 -2.86 -31.26 -6.92
CA VAL A 52 -3.78 -30.26 -6.35
C VAL A 52 -4.84 -29.87 -7.37
N LEU A 53 -6.10 -30.28 -7.13
CA LEU A 53 -7.22 -29.91 -7.99
C LEU A 53 -7.87 -28.59 -7.51
N THR A 54 -7.48 -27.48 -8.11
CA THR A 54 -8.10 -26.17 -7.86
C THR A 54 -9.48 -26.11 -8.50
N ARG A 55 -10.54 -26.00 -7.71
CA ARG A 55 -11.93 -25.88 -8.22
C ARG A 55 -12.23 -24.47 -8.74
N THR A 56 -11.77 -23.44 -8.04
CA THR A 56 -12.01 -22.03 -8.41
C THR A 56 -10.94 -21.14 -7.79
N ILE A 57 -10.54 -20.10 -8.52
CA ILE A 57 -9.63 -19.04 -8.06
C ILE A 57 -10.38 -17.72 -8.21
N GLN A 58 -10.58 -17.02 -7.09
CA GLN A 58 -11.15 -15.67 -7.06
C GLN A 58 -10.20 -14.64 -6.44
N ARG A 59 -9.21 -15.12 -5.66
CA ARG A 59 -8.23 -14.24 -5.03
C ARG A 59 -7.23 -13.81 -6.09
N HIS A 60 -7.05 -12.50 -6.23
CA HIS A 60 -5.93 -11.96 -7.02
C HIS A 60 -4.61 -12.37 -6.38
N SER A 61 -3.65 -12.85 -7.16
CA SER A 61 -2.27 -13.12 -6.78
C SER A 61 -1.30 -12.26 -7.61
N GLY A 62 -0.05 -12.17 -7.18
CA GLY A 62 1.01 -11.45 -7.87
C GLY A 62 1.37 -10.09 -7.25
N ARG A 63 2.23 -9.36 -7.98
CA ARG A 63 2.77 -8.07 -7.57
C ARG A 63 1.77 -6.95 -7.79
N PHE A 64 1.73 -6.01 -6.86
CA PHE A 64 0.97 -4.78 -7.00
C PHE A 64 1.85 -3.58 -6.67
N VAL A 65 1.56 -2.46 -7.34
CA VAL A 65 2.21 -1.17 -7.13
C VAL A 65 1.17 -0.08 -7.26
N ASN A 66 0.91 0.63 -6.17
CA ASN A 66 0.05 1.81 -6.14
C ASN A 66 0.94 3.04 -5.99
N LYS A 67 0.75 4.03 -6.87
CA LYS A 67 1.50 5.29 -6.85
C LYS A 67 0.54 6.45 -6.68
N TYR A 68 0.87 7.35 -5.77
CA TYR A 68 0.09 8.54 -5.49
C TYR A 68 1.00 9.75 -5.54
N ILE A 69 0.56 10.78 -6.25
CA ILE A 69 1.21 12.09 -6.20
C ILE A 69 0.73 12.77 -4.92
N LEU A 70 1.66 13.09 -4.04
CA LEU A 70 1.36 13.86 -2.84
C LEU A 70 1.32 15.36 -3.17
N PRO A 71 0.41 16.12 -2.54
CA PRO A 71 0.37 17.56 -2.71
C PRO A 71 1.60 18.21 -2.06
N ARG A 72 1.86 19.48 -2.37
CA ARG A 72 3.08 20.18 -1.93
C ARG A 72 3.17 20.29 -0.42
N GLU A 73 2.03 20.46 0.22
CA GLU A 73 1.92 20.59 1.66
C GLU A 73 2.22 19.28 2.40
N ALA A 74 2.32 18.13 1.73
CA ALA A 74 2.62 16.86 2.40
C ALA A 74 4.02 16.88 3.04
N ASN A 75 4.08 16.61 4.35
CA ASN A 75 5.33 16.39 5.05
C ASN A 75 5.82 14.95 4.82
N ILE A 76 6.71 14.75 3.85
CA ILE A 76 7.23 13.43 3.47
C ILE A 76 7.96 12.71 4.61
N ASP A 77 8.49 13.43 5.60
CA ASP A 77 9.19 12.84 6.74
C ASP A 77 8.21 12.30 7.81
N SER A 78 6.92 12.60 7.68
CA SER A 78 5.87 12.17 8.62
C SER A 78 5.18 10.85 8.25
N VAL A 79 5.66 10.18 7.20
CA VAL A 79 5.03 8.97 6.68
C VAL A 79 5.04 7.87 7.76
N THR A 80 3.86 7.38 8.08
CA THR A 80 3.67 6.23 8.97
C THR A 80 2.86 5.17 8.26
N ALA A 81 3.15 3.90 8.55
CA ALA A 81 2.44 2.76 7.98
C ALA A 81 2.12 1.76 9.08
N THR A 82 0.87 1.28 9.10
CA THR A 82 0.43 0.24 10.03
C THR A 82 -0.40 -0.79 9.29
N ILE A 83 -0.30 -2.05 9.72
CA ILE A 83 -1.12 -3.13 9.19
C ILE A 83 -1.89 -3.75 10.35
N LYS A 84 -3.20 -3.86 10.19
CA LYS A 84 -4.07 -4.54 11.16
C LYS A 84 -5.15 -5.30 10.42
N ASN A 85 -5.34 -6.57 10.78
CA ASN A 85 -6.38 -7.43 10.22
C ASN A 85 -6.39 -7.49 8.68
N GLY A 86 -5.21 -7.47 8.05
CA GLY A 86 -5.09 -7.52 6.58
C GLY A 86 -5.35 -6.19 5.87
N VAL A 87 -5.45 -5.08 6.60
CA VAL A 87 -5.60 -3.73 6.03
C VAL A 87 -4.35 -2.91 6.32
N LEU A 88 -3.73 -2.38 5.27
CA LEU A 88 -2.63 -1.43 5.35
C LEU A 88 -3.19 -0.02 5.40
N VAL A 89 -2.74 0.77 6.38
CA VAL A 89 -3.03 2.19 6.52
C VAL A 89 -1.72 2.96 6.49
N VAL A 90 -1.55 3.80 5.48
CA VAL A 90 -0.43 4.74 5.35
C VAL A 90 -0.94 6.15 5.58
N ARG A 91 -0.28 6.91 6.46
CA ARG A 91 -0.67 8.29 6.77
C ARG A 91 0.49 9.24 6.55
N VAL A 92 0.19 10.38 5.94
CA VAL A 92 1.13 11.48 5.67
C VAL A 92 0.52 12.77 6.21
N ALA A 93 1.18 13.42 7.18
CA ALA A 93 0.72 14.69 7.71
C ALA A 93 0.96 15.82 6.71
N LYS A 94 0.13 16.87 6.77
CA LYS A 94 0.37 18.13 6.08
C LYS A 94 1.25 19.04 6.93
N SER A 95 2.17 19.73 6.28
CA SER A 95 3.04 20.74 6.86
C SER A 95 2.22 21.99 7.17
N GLU A 96 2.37 22.57 8.35
CA GLU A 96 1.77 23.88 8.66
C GLU A 96 2.35 25.02 7.80
N LYS A 97 3.48 24.77 7.11
CA LYS A 97 4.33 25.76 6.45
C LYS A 97 3.75 26.41 5.18
N GLU A 98 2.62 25.98 4.64
CA GLU A 98 2.00 26.58 3.44
C GLU A 98 0.68 27.32 3.71
N LYS A 99 0.35 27.61 4.99
CA LYS A 99 -0.59 28.72 5.29
C LYS A 99 0.17 30.05 5.20
N THR A 100 0.50 30.52 4.00
CA THR A 100 0.94 31.90 3.77
C THR A 100 0.27 32.45 2.53
#